data_AF-A0A8S0HB01-F1
#
_entry.id   AF-A0A8S0HB01-F1
#
_cell.length_a   1.000
_cell.length_b   1.000
_cell.length_c   1.000
_cell.angle_alpha   90.00
_cell.angle_beta   90.00
_cell.angle_gamma   90.00
#
_symmetry.space_group_name_H-M   'P 1'
#
loop_
_entity.id
_entity.type
_entity.pdbx_description
1 polymer ?
#
loop_
_entity_poly.entity_id
_entity_poly.type
_entity_poly.pdbx_seq_one_letter_code
_entity_poly.pdbx_strand_id
1 'polypeptide(L)'
;MRQIQIRPVTAADHSAWQPLWQAYLRFYETEMADAVTQSTWQRFLDPREPTHAALAWDGERAVGLVHFIYHRSNWSIENSCYLQDLLVTRTSAAPAWAAS
;
A
#
# COMPACT_ATOMS: atom_id res chain seq x y z
N MET A 1 18.33 0.33 16.63
CA MET A 1 17.30 1.07 15.87
C MET A 1 16.40 0.06 15.19
N ARG A 2 15.07 0.24 15.18
CA ARG A 2 14.20 -0.63 14.36
C ARG A 2 14.46 -0.34 12.89
N GLN A 3 14.71 -1.38 12.10
CA GLN A 3 14.94 -1.26 10.67
C GLN A 3 13.62 -1.45 9.94
N ILE A 4 13.16 -0.42 9.25
CA ILE A 4 12.01 -0.52 8.34
C ILE A 4 12.51 -1.01 6.99
N GLN A 5 11.88 -2.07 6.47
CA GLN A 5 12.14 -2.57 5.12
C GLN A 5 10.99 -2.17 4.20
N ILE A 6 11.30 -1.55 3.06
CA ILE A 6 10.32 -1.25 2.03
C ILE A 6 10.55 -2.22 0.88
N ARG A 7 9.53 -2.98 0.50
CA ARG A 7 9.62 -3.90 -0.65
C ARG A 7 8.33 -3.90 -1.48
N PRO A 8 8.43 -4.15 -2.80
CA PRO A 8 7.26 -4.37 -3.64
C PRO A 8 6.39 -5.50 -3.09
N VAL A 9 5.08 -5.40 -3.32
CA VAL A 9 4.14 -6.46 -2.95
C VAL A 9 4.35 -7.70 -3.80
N THR A 10 4.08 -8.85 -3.20
CA THR A 10 3.94 -10.14 -3.87
C THR A 10 2.53 -10.68 -3.61
N ALA A 11 2.15 -11.76 -4.30
CA ALA A 11 0.84 -12.40 -4.08
C ALA A 11 0.61 -12.81 -2.61
N ALA A 12 1.68 -13.14 -1.86
CA ALA A 12 1.62 -13.52 -0.45
C ALA A 12 1.26 -12.34 0.48
N ASP A 13 1.39 -11.10 0.02
CA ASP A 13 1.26 -9.91 0.85
C ASP A 13 -0.18 -9.35 0.89
N HIS A 14 -1.16 -9.99 0.24
CA HIS A 14 -2.55 -9.49 0.17
C HIS A 14 -3.16 -9.28 1.55
N SER A 15 -2.96 -10.24 2.46
CA SER A 15 -3.48 -10.19 3.84
C SER A 15 -2.86 -9.06 4.67
N ALA A 16 -1.63 -8.65 4.35
CA ALA A 16 -0.97 -7.51 4.98
C ALA A 16 -1.40 -6.17 4.35
N TRP A 17 -1.61 -6.15 3.03
CA TRP A 17 -2.03 -4.97 2.28
C TRP A 17 -3.48 -4.56 2.57
N GLN A 18 -4.42 -5.51 2.56
CA GLN A 18 -5.85 -5.22 2.62
C GLN A 18 -6.25 -4.40 3.86
N PRO A 19 -5.78 -4.69 5.09
CA PRO A 19 -6.11 -3.88 6.26
C PRO A 19 -5.57 -2.44 6.18
N LEU A 20 -4.39 -2.25 5.58
CA LEU A 20 -3.80 -0.93 5.34
C LEU A 20 -4.60 -0.15 4.30
N TRP A 21 -5.02 -0.81 3.22
CA TRP A 21 -5.87 -0.21 2.20
C TRP A 21 -7.22 0.24 2.79
N GLN A 22 -7.85 -0.61 3.59
CA GLN A 22 -9.08 -0.27 4.30
C GLN A 22 -8.89 0.88 5.29
N ALA A 23 -7.73 0.99 5.93
CA ALA A 23 -7.41 2.12 6.80
C ALA A 23 -7.25 3.42 6.01
N TYR A 24 -6.65 3.37 4.81
CA TYR A 24 -6.56 4.51 3.90
C TYR A 24 -7.95 4.98 3.45
N LEU A 25 -8.82 4.06 3.01
CA LEU A 25 -10.19 4.38 2.60
C LEU A 25 -11.01 5.01 3.74
N ARG A 26 -10.90 4.46 4.96
CA ARG A 26 -11.54 5.06 6.14
C ARG A 26 -11.04 6.46 6.46
N PHE A 27 -9.74 6.73 6.30
CA PHE A 27 -9.18 8.08 6.51
C PHE A 27 -9.76 9.10 5.53
N TYR A 28 -10.02 8.67 4.29
CA TYR A 28 -10.70 9.48 3.28
C TYR A 28 -12.23 9.37 3.30
N GLU A 29 -12.82 8.77 4.34
CA GLU A 29 -14.28 8.58 4.49
C GLU A 29 -14.95 8.00 3.22
N THR A 30 -14.24 7.11 2.53
CA THR A 30 -14.63 6.58 1.23
C THR A 30 -14.90 5.09 1.32
N GLU A 31 -15.93 4.64 0.63
CA GLU A 31 -16.21 3.22 0.41
C GLU A 31 -16.00 2.87 -1.06
N MET A 32 -15.45 1.69 -1.32
CA MET A 32 -15.28 1.15 -2.65
C MET A 32 -15.87 -0.25 -2.71
N ALA A 33 -16.50 -0.58 -3.84
CA ALA A 33 -16.96 -1.93 -4.08
C ALA A 33 -15.77 -2.92 -4.03
N ASP A 34 -15.98 -4.09 -3.44
CA ASP A 34 -14.95 -5.12 -3.27
C ASP A 34 -14.28 -5.51 -4.60
N ALA A 35 -15.04 -5.52 -5.68
CA ALA A 35 -14.53 -5.80 -7.02
C ALA A 35 -13.45 -4.80 -7.47
N VAL A 36 -13.53 -3.53 -7.04
CA VAL A 36 -12.51 -2.52 -7.37
C VAL A 36 -11.25 -2.78 -6.56
N THR A 37 -11.37 -3.05 -5.26
CA THR A 37 -10.24 -3.43 -4.39
C THR A 37 -9.53 -4.68 -4.92
N GLN A 38 -10.30 -5.69 -5.33
CA GLN A 38 -9.76 -6.92 -5.92
C GLN A 38 -9.05 -6.63 -7.26
N SER A 39 -9.66 -5.84 -8.14
CA SER A 39 -9.02 -5.44 -9.40
C SER A 39 -7.72 -4.66 -9.17
N THR A 40 -7.69 -3.73 -8.22
CA THR A 40 -6.50 -2.96 -7.86
C THR A 40 -5.39 -3.90 -7.40
N TRP A 41 -5.69 -4.86 -6.53
CA TRP A 41 -4.70 -5.85 -6.10
C TRP A 41 -4.13 -6.67 -7.26
N GLN A 42 -4.99 -7.19 -8.15
CA GLN A 42 -4.54 -7.97 -9.29
C GLN A 42 -3.62 -7.17 -10.23
N ARG A 43 -3.90 -5.88 -10.42
CA ARG A 43 -3.03 -5.01 -11.23
C ARG A 43 -1.63 -4.84 -10.65
N PHE A 44 -1.50 -4.75 -9.33
CA PHE A 44 -0.16 -4.68 -8.70
C PHE A 44 0.69 -5.93 -8.93
N LEU A 45 0.07 -7.07 -9.25
CA LEU A 45 0.75 -8.33 -9.53
C LEU A 45 0.99 -8.57 -11.02
N ASP A 46 0.37 -7.79 -11.91
CA ASP A 46 0.55 -7.93 -13.36
C ASP A 46 1.69 -7.01 -13.83
N PRO A 47 2.82 -7.55 -14.32
CA PRO A 47 3.95 -6.75 -14.79
C PRO A 47 3.64 -5.90 -16.03
N ARG A 48 2.48 -6.09 -16.68
CA ARG A 48 2.03 -5.29 -17.82
C ARG A 48 1.27 -4.03 -17.41
N GLU A 49 0.83 -3.96 -16.14
CA GLU A 49 0.11 -2.81 -15.62
C GLU A 49 1.10 -1.73 -15.15
N PRO A 50 0.80 -0.44 -15.37
CA PRO A 50 1.69 0.67 -15.00
C PRO A 50 1.61 1.04 -13.51
N THR A 51 0.77 0.34 -12.74
CA THR A 51 0.50 0.62 -11.33
C THR A 51 1.26 -0.33 -10.43
N HIS A 52 1.80 0.21 -9.35
CA HIS A 52 2.72 -0.49 -8.48
C HIS A 52 2.37 -0.24 -7.02
N ALA A 53 2.69 -1.23 -6.18
CA ALA A 53 2.53 -1.12 -4.74
C ALA A 53 3.77 -1.63 -4.00
N ALA A 54 4.08 -0.96 -2.88
CA ALA A 54 5.06 -1.42 -1.92
C ALA A 54 4.52 -1.28 -0.50
N LEU A 55 5.00 -2.14 0.39
CA LEU A 55 4.69 -2.09 1.81
C LEU A 55 5.95 -1.77 2.61
N ALA A 56 5.78 -0.98 3.67
CA ALA A 56 6.80 -0.76 4.69
C ALA A 56 6.61 -1.79 5.82
N TRP A 57 7.67 -2.50 6.20
CA TRP A 57 7.68 -3.60 7.15
C TRP A 57 8.51 -3.26 8.39
N ASP A 58 7.92 -3.44 9.57
CA ASP A 58 8.60 -3.48 10.88
C ASP A 58 8.60 -4.94 11.36
N GLY A 59 9.67 -5.67 11.02
CA GLY A 59 9.70 -7.13 11.14
C GLY A 59 8.68 -7.79 10.22
N GLU A 60 7.81 -8.64 10.77
CA GLU A 60 6.74 -9.32 10.01
C GLU A 60 5.48 -8.45 9.85
N ARG A 61 5.44 -7.26 10.45
CA ARG A 61 4.26 -6.40 10.41
C ARG A 61 4.40 -5.34 9.32
N ALA A 62 3.47 -5.33 8.36
CA ALA A 62 3.31 -4.20 7.47
C ALA A 62 2.73 -2.99 8.23
N VAL A 63 3.41 -1.85 8.16
CA VAL A 63 3.10 -0.61 8.90
C VAL A 63 2.78 0.57 7.99
N GLY A 64 2.88 0.40 6.67
CA GLY A 64 2.49 1.41 5.70
C GLY A 64 2.38 0.84 4.28
N LEU A 65 1.65 1.55 3.44
CA LEU A 65 1.52 1.25 2.01
C LEU A 65 1.86 2.48 1.17
N VAL A 66 2.29 2.22 -0.05
CA VAL A 66 2.38 3.23 -1.11
C VAL A 66 1.89 2.61 -2.41
N HIS A 67 1.05 3.33 -3.16
CA HIS A 67 0.69 3.02 -4.54
C HIS A 67 1.15 4.15 -5.46
N PHE A 68 1.72 3.78 -6.60
CA PHE A 68 2.22 4.74 -7.57
C PHE A 68 2.05 4.24 -9.00
N ILE A 69 2.03 5.18 -9.96
CA ILE A 69 1.80 4.89 -11.37
C ILE A 69 2.92 5.51 -12.21
N TYR A 70 3.49 4.72 -13.14
CA TYR A 70 4.32 5.26 -14.21
C TYR A 70 3.47 5.53 -15.46
N HIS A 71 3.40 6.79 -15.90
CA HIS A 71 2.63 7.15 -17.10
C HIS A 71 3.39 8.12 -18.00
N ARG A 72 2.94 8.24 -19.25
CA ARG A 72 3.50 9.18 -20.23
C ARG A 72 3.28 10.62 -19.79
N SER A 73 4.23 11.47 -20.13
CA SER A 73 4.15 12.91 -19.97
C SER A 73 4.19 13.58 -21.34
N ASN A 74 3.42 14.67 -21.51
CA ASN A 74 3.52 15.51 -22.70
C ASN A 74 4.72 16.49 -22.63
N TRP A 75 5.48 16.45 -21.54
CA TRP A 75 6.58 17.37 -21.24
C TRP A 75 7.94 16.68 -21.17
N SER A 76 7.99 15.35 -21.30
CA SER A 76 9.23 14.55 -21.31
C SER A 76 9.06 13.29 -22.17
N ILE A 77 10.19 12.73 -22.64
CA ILE A 77 10.20 11.45 -23.35
C ILE A 77 10.04 10.29 -22.34
N GLU A 78 10.63 10.43 -21.16
CA GLU A 78 10.54 9.49 -20.05
C GLU A 78 9.16 9.53 -19.38
N ASN A 79 8.81 8.43 -18.70
CA ASN A 79 7.59 8.37 -17.89
C ASN A 79 7.71 9.26 -16.63
N SER A 80 6.59 9.85 -16.21
CA SER A 80 6.43 10.43 -14.89
C SER A 80 6.04 9.37 -13.88
N CYS A 81 6.50 9.54 -12.63
CA CYS A 81 6.04 8.76 -11.48
C CYS A 81 5.02 9.58 -10.70
N TYR A 82 3.78 9.11 -10.63
CA TYR A 82 2.72 9.72 -9.85
C TYR A 82 2.51 8.94 -8.56
N LEU A 83 2.70 9.60 -7.42
CA LEU A 83 2.32 9.07 -6.11
C LEU A 83 0.80 9.17 -5.98
N GLN A 84 0.11 8.02 -6.02
CA GLN A 84 -1.34 7.99 -5.98
C GLN A 84 -1.86 7.88 -4.55
N ASP A 85 -1.36 6.90 -3.80
CA ASP A 85 -1.84 6.61 -2.44
C ASP A 85 -0.65 6.44 -1.50
N LEU A 86 -0.74 7.01 -0.29
CA LEU A 86 0.27 6.86 0.75
C LEU A 86 -0.41 6.78 2.12
N LEU A 87 -0.06 5.75 2.89
CA LEU A 87 -0.49 5.61 4.28
C LEU A 87 0.68 5.12 5.13
N VAL A 88 0.88 5.78 6.28
CA VAL A 88 1.75 5.29 7.35
C VAL A 88 0.88 5.12 8.60
N THR A 89 0.86 3.91 9.14
CA THR A 89 0.16 3.66 10.40
C THR A 89 1.05 4.04 11.58
N ARG A 90 0.44 4.49 12.67
CA ARG A 90 1.16 4.56 13.94
C ARG A 90 1.45 3.12 14.36
N THR A 91 2.73 2.79 14.53
CA THR A 91 3.14 1.63 15.32
C THR A 91 2.61 1.83 16.73
N SER A 92 1.41 1.31 17.04
CA SER A 92 1.06 1.08 18.43
C SER A 92 1.95 -0.07 18.91
N ALA A 93 2.76 0.21 19.93
CA ALA A 93 3.00 -0.80 20.95
C ALA A 93 1.62 -1.22 21.47
N ALA A 94 1.45 -2.50 21.81
CA ALA A 94 0.17 -3.10 22.20
C ALA A 94 -0.72 -2.14 23.01
N PRO A 95 -2.05 -2.14 22.78
CA PRO A 95 -2.93 -1.27 23.54
C PRO A 95 -2.74 -1.54 25.04
N ALA A 96 -2.68 -0.47 25.83
CA ALA A 96 -2.31 -0.48 27.26
C ALA A 96 -3.21 -1.35 28.16
N TRP A 97 -4.25 -1.99 27.62
CA TRP A 97 -5.11 -2.94 28.33
C TRP A 97 -4.62 -4.39 28.28
N ALA A 98 -3.60 -4.72 27.46
CA ALA A 98 -3.02 -6.07 27.40
C ALA A 98 -2.15 -6.45 28.61
N ALA A 99 -2.10 -5.59 29.63
CA ALA A 99 -1.61 -5.91 30.97
C ALA A 99 -2.79 -5.79 31.94
N SER A 100 -3.61 -6.84 32.01
CA SER A 100 -4.62 -7.05 33.05
C SER A 100 -4.79 -8.55 33.26
#